data_AF-A0A359C5Z3-F1
#
_entry.id   AF-A0A359C5Z3-F1
#
_cell.length_a   1.000
_cell.length_b   1.000
_cell.length_c   1.000
_cell.angle_alpha   90.00
_cell.angle_beta   90.00
_cell.angle_gamma   90.00
#
_symmetry.space_group_name_H-M   'P 1'
#
loop_
_entity.id
_entity.type
_entity.pdbx_description
1 polymer ?
#
loop_
_entity_poly.entity_id
_entity_poly.type
_entity_poly.pdbx_seq_one_letter_code
_entity_poly.pdbx_strand_id
1 'polypeptide(L)' 'MRGYPVYRMDTSTDTILRVGTMLEFRKSRRSMNRIALAKLAQKLFASGPGDIIYLGSESALERAEVSRNLGETLTAG' A
#
# COMPACT_ATOMS: atom_id res chain seq x y z
N MET A 1 -9.29 -5.40 -17.16
CA MET A 1 -9.11 -4.47 -16.01
C MET A 1 -7.96 -4.99 -15.17
N ARG A 2 -7.08 -4.14 -14.64
CA ARG A 2 -6.02 -4.59 -13.70
C ARG A 2 -6.44 -4.19 -12.29
N GLY A 3 -6.49 -5.18 -11.40
CA GLY A 3 -6.71 -4.97 -9.97
C GLY A 3 -5.37 -4.83 -9.25
N TYR A 4 -5.29 -3.89 -8.33
CA TYR A 4 -4.15 -3.67 -7.45
C TYR A 4 -4.58 -4.05 -6.04
N PRO A 5 -4.02 -5.10 -5.42
CA PRO A 5 -4.33 -5.37 -4.03
C PRO A 5 -3.87 -4.19 -3.16
N VAL A 6 -4.66 -3.94 -2.12
CA VAL A 6 -4.43 -2.88 -1.14
C VAL A 6 -4.14 -3.54 0.19
N TYR A 7 -3.08 -3.07 0.82
CA TYR A 7 -2.67 -3.50 2.14
C TYR A 7 -2.62 -2.31 3.09
N ARG A 8 -2.80 -2.58 4.37
CA ARG A 8 -2.69 -1.61 5.45
C ARG A 8 -1.75 -2.16 6.52
N MET A 9 -0.92 -1.28 7.05
CA MET A 9 -0.15 -1.59 8.25
C MET A 9 -1.04 -1.56 9.47
N ASP A 10 -1.08 -2.65 10.22
CA ASP A 10 -1.58 -2.67 11.58
C ASP A 10 -0.43 -2.27 12.51
N THR A 11 -0.52 -1.07 13.07
CA THR A 11 0.51 -0.53 13.98
C THR A 11 0.52 -1.21 15.34
N SER A 12 -0.56 -1.93 15.70
CA SER A 12 -0.66 -2.62 16.99
C SER A 12 0.05 -3.97 16.99
N THR A 13 -0.03 -4.68 15.86
CA THR A 13 0.61 -5.99 15.67
C THR A 13 1.86 -5.91 14.81
N ASP A 14 2.15 -4.72 14.29
CA ASP A 14 3.24 -4.44 13.36
C ASP A 14 3.19 -5.25 12.05
N THR A 15 2.01 -5.73 11.67
CA THR A 15 1.81 -6.60 10.50
C THR A 15 1.19 -5.86 9.33
N ILE A 16 1.51 -6.28 8.11
CA ILE A 16 0.85 -5.76 6.91
C ILE A 16 -0.30 -6.68 6.53
N LEU A 17 -1.52 -6.14 6.55
CA LEU A 17 -2.74 -6.90 6.30
C LEU A 17 -3.35 -6.49 4.96
N ARG A 18 -3.82 -7.47 4.18
CA ARG A 18 -4.59 -7.18 2.97
C ARG A 18 -5.98 -6.69 3.34
N VAL A 19 -6.31 -5.47 2.93
CA VAL A 19 -7.59 -4.81 3.26
C VAL A 19 -8.54 -4.71 2.08
N GLY A 20 -8.04 -4.91 0.85
CA GLY A 20 -8.92 -4.86 -0.31
C GLY A 20 -8.23 -5.01 -1.65
N THR A 21 -8.94 -4.60 -2.69
CA THR A 21 -8.41 -4.56 -4.06
C THR A 21 -9.02 -3.37 -4.80
N MET A 22 -8.15 -2.58 -5.41
CA MET A 22 -8.51 -1.43 -6.22
C MET A 22 -8.51 -1.77 -7.70
N LEU A 23 -9.63 -1.50 -8.37
CA LEU A 23 -9.73 -1.67 -9.81
C LEU A 23 -9.36 -0.37 -10.50
N GLU A 24 -8.35 -0.41 -11.37
CA GLU A 24 -8.09 0.70 -12.27
C GLU A 24 -9.14 0.67 -13.40
N PHE A 25 -10.16 1.51 -13.26
CA PHE A 25 -11.18 1.69 -14.29
C PHE A 25 -10.58 2.44 -15.48
N ARG A 26 -10.15 1.70 -16.50
CA ARG A 26 -9.77 2.24 -17.81
C ARG A 26 -11.02 2.64 -18.59
N LYS A 27 -11.64 3.76 -18.24
CA LYS A 27 -12.72 4.35 -19.06
C LYS A 27 -12.18 5.23 -20.21
N SER A 28 -10.90 5.60 -20.19
CA SER A 28 -10.26 6.49 -21.17
C SER A 28 -8.81 6.06 -21.44
N ARG A 29 -8.22 6.51 -22.57
CA ARG A 29 -6.78 6.34 -22.88
C ARG A 29 -5.86 6.98 -21.82
N ARG A 30 -6.39 7.80 -20.91
CA ARG A 30 -5.68 8.28 -19.72
C ARG A 30 -6.00 7.37 -18.53
N SER A 31 -5.09 6.45 -18.23
CA SER A 31 -5.06 5.72 -16.95
C SER A 31 -5.10 6.70 -15.77
N MET A 32 -5.73 6.30 -14.67
CA MET A 32 -5.54 7.03 -13.41
C MET A 32 -4.07 6.92 -13.02
N ASN A 33 -3.40 8.05 -12.78
CA ASN A 33 -1.99 7.98 -12.39
C ASN A 33 -1.85 7.28 -11.03
N ARG A 34 -0.69 6.68 -10.75
CA ARG A 34 -0.44 5.94 -9.50
C ARG A 34 -0.64 6.77 -8.23
N ILE A 35 -0.40 8.08 -8.28
CA ILE A 35 -0.57 9.00 -7.15
C ILE A 35 -2.07 9.18 -6.83
N ALA A 36 -2.90 9.38 -7.85
CA ALA A 36 -4.34 9.48 -7.71
C ALA A 36 -4.93 8.16 -7.21
N LEU A 37 -4.42 7.03 -7.71
CA LEU A 37 -4.77 5.70 -7.21
C LEU A 37 -4.42 5.57 -5.72
N ALA A 38 -3.24 6.03 -5.31
CA ALA A 38 -2.79 5.99 -3.92
C ALA A 38 -3.62 6.87 -2.99
N LYS A 39 -3.91 8.10 -3.39
CA LYS A 39 -4.80 8.99 -2.64
C LYS A 39 -6.20 8.41 -2.49
N LEU A 40 -6.71 7.75 -3.54
CA LEU A 40 -8.02 7.12 -3.49
C LEU A 40 -8.02 5.89 -2.58
N ALA A 41 -6.96 5.08 -2.59
CA ALA A 41 -6.80 3.97 -1.65
C ALA A 41 -6.77 4.45 -0.20
N GLN A 42 -5.99 5.50 0.08
CA GLN A 42 -5.92 6.10 1.42
C GLN A 42 -7.30 6.54 1.89
N LYS A 43 -8.07 7.20 1.01
CA LYS A 43 -9.43 7.66 1.35
C LYS A 43 -10.40 6.52 1.64
N LEU A 44 -10.26 5.38 0.97
CA LEU A 44 -11.20 4.27 1.05
C LEU A 44 -10.85 3.25 2.14
N PHE A 45 -9.56 3.04 2.42
CA PHE A 45 -9.09 1.91 3.24
C PHE A 45 -8.38 2.33 4.53
N ALA A 46 -8.06 3.61 4.73
CA ALA A 46 -7.58 4.09 6.01
C ALA A 46 -8.72 4.04 7.05
N SER A 47 -8.43 3.47 8.22
CA SER A 47 -9.30 3.51 9.40
C SER A 47 -9.04 4.76 10.25
N GLY A 48 -7.83 5.31 10.21
CA GLY A 48 -7.49 6.49 11.00
C GLY A 48 -6.36 7.35 10.40
N PRO A 49 -6.16 8.55 10.96
CA PRO A 49 -4.99 9.38 10.64
C PRO A 49 -3.71 8.65 11.06
N GLY A 50 -2.71 8.62 10.16
CA GLY A 50 -1.45 7.92 10.38
C GLY A 50 -1.39 6.50 9.79
N ASP A 51 -2.52 5.95 9.34
CA ASP A 51 -2.53 4.64 8.67
C ASP A 51 -1.68 4.65 7.41
N ILE A 52 -0.81 3.66 7.28
CA ILE A 52 0.03 3.47 6.09
C ILE A 52 -0.66 2.47 5.16
N ILE A 53 -0.95 2.93 3.94
CA ILE A 53 -1.59 2.13 2.89
C ILE A 53 -0.59 1.82 1.78
N TYR A 54 -0.48 0.54 1.43
CA TYR A 54 0.37 0.05 0.36
C TYR A 54 -0.47 -0.40 -0.84
N LEU A 55 -0.03 -0.04 -2.04
CA LEU A 55 -0.61 -0.49 -3.31
C LEU A 55 0.45 -1.16 -4.17
N GLY A 56 0.18 -2.38 -4.61
CA GLY A 56 1.11 -3.08 -5.50
C GLY A 56 0.90 -4.58 -5.54
N SER A 57 1.82 -5.29 -6.18
CA SER A 57 1.90 -6.76 -6.13
C SER A 57 2.52 -7.23 -4.82
N GLU A 58 2.43 -8.52 -4.50
CA GLU A 58 3.11 -9.14 -3.34
C GLU A 58 4.62 -8.83 -3.32
N SER A 59 5.25 -8.66 -4.49
CA SER A 59 6.65 -8.25 -4.60
C SER A 59 6.92 -6.82 -4.09
N ALA A 60 5.92 -5.94 -4.09
CA ALA A 60 6.01 -4.61 -3.49
C ALA A 60 5.82 -4.67 -1.97
N LEU A 61 5.06 -5.66 -1.48
CA LEU A 61 4.94 -5.99 -0.05
C LEU A 61 6.29 -6.48 0.48
N GLU A 62 6.90 -7.48 -0.17
CA GLU A 62 8.22 -7.99 0.21
C GLU A 62 9.28 -6.87 0.24
N ARG A 63 9.24 -5.95 -0.73
CA ARG A 63 10.17 -4.80 -0.74
C ARG A 63 9.91 -3.81 0.40
N ALA A 64 8.65 -3.61 0.79
CA ALA A 64 8.31 -2.77 1.94
C ALA A 64 8.77 -3.43 3.25
N GLU A 65 8.60 -4.75 3.38
CA GLU A 65 9.08 -5.52 4.53
C GLU A 65 10.63 -5.56 4.59
N VAL A 66 11.32 -5.74 3.46
CA VAL A 66 12.79 -5.75 3.38
C VAL A 66 13.38 -4.37 3.68
N SER A 67 12.83 -3.30 3.10
CA SER A 67 13.29 -1.93 3.36
C SER A 67 13.15 -1.53 4.83
N ARG A 68 12.16 -2.10 5.54
CA ARG A 68 11.92 -1.83 6.96
C ARG A 68 12.92 -2.56 7.86
N ASN A 69 13.16 -3.86 7.61
CA ASN A 69 14.19 -4.62 8.32
C ASN A 69 15.58 -3.97 8.19
N LEU A 70 15.89 -3.40 7.02
CA LEU A 70 17.11 -2.62 6.81
C LEU A 70 17.17 -1.31 7.62
N GLY A 71 16.03 -0.63 7.80
CA GLY A 71 15.94 0.59 8.60
C GLY A 71 16.16 0.36 10.10
N GLU A 72 15.63 -0.74 10.65
CA GLU A 72 15.86 -1.13 12.04
C GLU A 72 17.30 -1.57 12.28
N THR A 73 17.92 -2.26 11.31
CA THR A 73 19.33 -2.69 11.41
C THR A 73 20.31 -1.50 11.39
N LEU A 74 20.00 -0.43 10.65
CA LEU A 74 20.86 0.77 10.56
C LEU A 74 20.75 1.71 11.77
N THR A 75 19.75 1.52 12.63
CA THR A 75 19.55 2.36 13.85
C THR A 75 20.13 1.68 15.10
N ALA A 76 20.58 0.43 15.00
CA ALA A 76 21.17 -0.35 16.09
C ALA A 76 22.71 -0.39 16.06
N GLY A 77 23.35 0.53 15.32
CA GLY A 77 24.80 0.66 15.19
C GLY A 77 25.36 1.91 15.87
#